data_AF-A0A7C5C7G9-F1
#
_entry.id   AF-A0A7C5C7G9-F1
#
_cell.length_a   1.000
_cell.length_b   1.000
_cell.length_c   1.000
_cell.angle_alpha   90.00
_cell.angle_beta   90.00
_cell.angle_gamma   90.00
#
_symmetry.space_group_name_H-M   'P 1'
#
loop_
_entity.id
_entity.type
_entity.pdbx_description
1 polymer ?
#
loop_
_entity_poly.entity_id
_entity_poly.type
_entity_poly.pdbx_seq_one_letter_code
_entity_poly.pdbx_strand_id
1 'polypeptide(L)'
;MKNRLKNTLAGIFSLLLIINLPAQEQIGFHTDNYSGINGIRLNPSAYAQSPYGWDINLGEAGIFVGNNYTFIRPTNLVDLLQNGADRNYLFAPDLEGKIDLGANDYLVDFKNDGKKRYLYQNAQIQGPSFFVKLNDQNYIVIHSAMRTASSASGITKSLSYYTFDAIPFFQDISIDKFNLGFLSWTEFGLNYIYKAPVGDGSLAIGATVKKLTGLESAYFYSNNDWSFQKLPGDSISSSNAVLHMGYTNSNLDPNDIVASKNGQG
;
A
#
# COMPACT_ATOMS: atom_id res chain seq x y z
N MET A 1 -12.35 -27.20 38.73
CA MET A 1 -11.90 -27.56 37.35
C MET A 1 -12.74 -26.93 36.24
N LYS A 2 -14.09 -26.98 36.28
CA LYS A 2 -14.97 -26.46 35.20
C LYS A 2 -14.73 -25.00 34.77
N ASN A 3 -14.45 -24.09 35.70
CA ASN A 3 -14.25 -22.66 35.37
C ASN A 3 -12.90 -22.36 34.71
N ARG A 4 -11.86 -23.15 35.01
CA ARG A 4 -10.56 -23.01 34.32
C ARG A 4 -10.67 -23.45 32.87
N LEU A 5 -11.38 -24.55 32.61
CA LEU A 5 -11.60 -25.07 31.24
C LEU A 5 -12.38 -24.08 30.37
N LYS A 6 -13.44 -23.45 30.91
CA LYS A 6 -14.21 -22.39 30.22
C LYS A 6 -13.35 -21.18 29.86
N ASN A 7 -12.45 -20.76 30.76
CA ASN A 7 -11.58 -19.60 30.51
C ASN A 7 -10.49 -19.92 29.48
N THR A 8 -9.93 -21.14 29.46
CA THR A 8 -9.03 -21.58 28.38
C THR A 8 -9.74 -21.71 27.03
N LEU A 9 -10.98 -22.22 27.00
CA LEU A 9 -11.77 -22.30 25.77
C LEU A 9 -12.18 -20.91 25.25
N ALA A 10 -12.51 -19.97 26.13
CA ALA A 10 -12.77 -18.58 25.76
C ALA A 10 -11.50 -17.89 25.22
N GLY A 11 -10.32 -18.17 25.79
CA GLY A 11 -9.04 -17.70 25.27
C GLY A 11 -8.70 -18.25 23.89
N ILE A 12 -8.92 -19.55 23.67
CA ILE A 12 -8.73 -20.20 22.36
C ILE A 12 -9.74 -19.69 21.32
N PHE A 13 -11.00 -19.47 21.71
CA PHE A 13 -12.03 -18.89 20.84
C PHE A 13 -11.71 -17.43 20.47
N SER A 14 -11.17 -16.64 21.41
CA SER A 14 -10.72 -15.27 21.14
C SER A 14 -9.46 -15.22 20.27
N LEU A 15 -8.58 -16.23 20.33
CA LEU A 15 -7.43 -16.38 19.42
C LEU A 15 -7.87 -16.80 18.00
N LEU A 16 -8.91 -17.63 17.89
CA LEU A 16 -9.49 -18.09 16.63
C LEU A 16 -10.36 -17.03 15.92
N LEU A 17 -10.62 -15.89 16.56
CA LEU A 17 -11.35 -14.75 15.97
C LEU A 17 -10.46 -13.78 15.17
N ILE A 18 -9.14 -14.00 15.12
CA ILE A 18 -8.17 -13.08 14.47
C ILE A 18 -7.91 -13.43 12.99
N ILE A 19 -8.42 -14.55 12.47
CA ILE A 19 -8.04 -15.11 11.15
C ILE A 19 -8.67 -14.44 9.91
N ASN A 20 -9.22 -13.23 9.99
CA ASN A 20 -9.72 -12.50 8.82
C ASN A 20 -9.40 -11.00 8.86
N LEU A 21 -8.11 -10.66 8.90
CA LEU A 21 -7.64 -9.29 8.64
C LEU A 21 -6.80 -9.26 7.35
N PRO A 22 -7.42 -9.26 6.15
CA PRO A 22 -6.74 -8.77 4.97
C PRO A 22 -6.40 -7.28 5.17
N ALA A 23 -5.11 -6.94 5.09
CA ALA A 23 -4.53 -5.59 5.23
C ALA A 23 -4.19 -5.12 6.66
N GLN A 24 -3.19 -5.73 7.30
CA GLN A 24 -2.43 -5.02 8.35
C GLN A 24 -1.22 -4.32 7.73
N GLU A 25 -1.20 -2.99 7.85
CA GLU A 25 0.04 -2.19 7.84
C GLU A 25 0.95 -2.64 9.01
N GLN A 26 2.25 -2.34 8.95
CA GLN A 26 3.30 -2.85 9.86
C GLN A 26 3.20 -2.32 11.31
N ILE A 27 2.03 -2.39 11.95
CA ILE A 27 1.76 -1.82 13.27
C ILE A 27 2.49 -2.61 14.38
N GLY A 28 2.70 -3.91 14.19
CA GLY A 28 3.30 -4.78 15.21
C GLY A 28 4.73 -4.40 15.63
N PHE A 29 5.51 -3.77 14.74
CA PHE A 29 6.88 -3.34 15.03
C PHE A 29 6.96 -1.91 15.59
N HIS A 30 5.84 -1.25 15.85
CA HIS A 30 5.80 0.20 16.12
C HIS A 30 5.26 0.55 17.52
N THR A 31 4.87 -0.45 18.32
CA THR A 31 4.15 -0.22 19.59
C THR A 31 4.90 -0.70 20.84
N ASP A 32 6.03 -1.38 20.68
CA ASP A 32 6.86 -1.85 21.79
C ASP A 32 7.80 -0.75 22.31
N ASN A 33 8.20 -0.81 23.57
CA ASN A 33 9.28 -0.01 24.14
C ASN A 33 10.64 -0.32 23.49
N TYR A 34 10.74 -1.45 22.79
CA TYR A 34 11.87 -1.86 21.95
C TYR A 34 11.65 -1.60 20.45
N SER A 35 10.57 -0.92 20.06
CA SER A 35 10.26 -0.63 18.64
C SER A 35 11.28 0.30 17.96
N GLY A 36 12.22 0.87 18.73
CA GLY A 36 13.25 1.77 18.23
C GLY A 36 12.63 2.95 17.49
N ILE A 37 13.22 3.29 16.33
CA ILE A 37 12.87 4.53 15.61
C ILE A 37 11.44 4.55 15.14
N ASN A 38 10.87 3.36 14.97
CA ASN A 38 9.57 3.18 14.39
C ASN A 38 8.43 3.67 15.29
N GLY A 39 8.61 3.62 16.61
CA GLY A 39 7.62 4.13 17.57
C GLY A 39 7.41 5.64 17.49
N ILE A 40 8.44 6.41 17.11
CA ILE A 40 8.35 7.86 16.95
C ILE A 40 7.32 8.27 15.90
N ARG A 41 7.16 7.45 14.86
CA ARG A 41 6.22 7.76 13.78
C ARG A 41 4.78 7.76 14.25
N LEU A 42 4.45 6.94 15.24
CA LEU A 42 3.12 6.88 15.84
C LEU A 42 3.00 7.83 17.04
N ASN A 43 4.05 7.91 17.86
CA ASN A 43 4.09 8.75 19.04
C ASN A 43 5.46 9.44 19.18
N PRO A 44 5.52 10.78 19.04
CA PRO A 44 6.76 11.54 19.19
C PRO A 44 7.50 11.29 20.52
N SER A 45 6.82 10.90 21.60
CA SER A 45 7.45 10.64 22.91
C SER A 45 7.86 9.18 23.15
N ALA A 46 7.70 8.28 22.17
CA ALA A 46 7.89 6.83 22.34
C ALA A 46 9.24 6.44 22.97
N TYR A 47 10.34 7.11 22.62
CA TYR A 47 11.66 6.80 23.17
C TYR A 47 11.87 7.18 24.63
N ALA A 48 10.98 7.94 25.26
CA ALA A 48 11.12 8.25 26.68
C ALA A 48 11.08 7.00 27.58
N GLN A 49 10.54 5.89 27.06
CA GLN A 49 10.51 4.59 27.74
C GLN A 49 11.65 3.66 27.32
N SER A 50 12.52 4.07 26.39
CA SER A 50 13.65 3.23 25.96
C SER A 50 14.62 2.99 27.13
N PRO A 51 15.05 1.73 27.36
CA PRO A 51 16.05 1.43 28.37
C PRO A 51 17.47 1.82 27.93
N TYR A 52 17.68 2.18 26.66
CA TYR A 52 18.99 2.46 26.08
C TYR A 52 19.31 3.96 26.07
N GLY A 53 20.60 4.30 26.20
CA GLY A 53 21.08 5.68 26.10
C GLY A 53 21.28 6.18 24.67
N TRP A 54 21.38 5.26 23.71
CA TRP A 54 21.48 5.55 22.28
C TRP A 54 20.93 4.36 21.48
N ASP A 55 20.51 4.62 20.25
CA ASP A 55 19.97 3.63 19.32
C ASP A 55 20.26 4.09 17.88
N ILE A 56 20.55 3.14 17.00
CA ILE A 56 20.82 3.37 15.58
C ILE A 56 19.98 2.41 14.74
N ASN A 57 19.22 2.96 13.81
CA ASN A 57 18.63 2.20 12.72
C ASN A 57 19.41 2.48 11.45
N LEU A 58 20.01 1.45 10.84
CA LEU A 58 20.75 1.57 9.59
C LEU A 58 19.81 1.68 8.37
N GLY A 59 18.68 0.98 8.44
CA GLY A 59 17.66 1.05 7.42
C GLY A 59 16.59 -0.03 7.61
N GLU A 60 15.40 0.27 7.10
CA GLU A 60 14.26 -0.62 7.07
C GLU A 60 13.51 -0.40 5.77
N ALA A 61 12.94 -1.44 5.19
CA ALA A 61 12.07 -1.32 4.03
C ALA A 61 10.76 -2.07 4.29
N GLY A 62 9.66 -1.50 3.84
CA GLY A 62 8.34 -2.10 3.92
C GLY A 62 7.56 -1.81 2.65
N ILE A 63 6.84 -2.82 2.16
CA ILE A 63 5.91 -2.68 1.04
C ILE A 63 4.57 -3.28 1.42
N PHE A 64 3.51 -2.56 1.08
CA PHE A 64 2.14 -2.97 1.23
C PHE A 64 1.44 -2.83 -0.12
N VAL A 65 0.73 -3.87 -0.55
CA VAL A 65 -0.10 -3.86 -1.76
C VAL A 65 -1.44 -4.51 -1.44
N GLY A 66 -2.53 -3.79 -1.71
CA GLY A 66 -3.89 -4.25 -1.53
C GLY A 66 -4.71 -3.99 -2.78
N ASN A 67 -5.40 -5.01 -3.28
CA ASN A 67 -6.35 -4.85 -4.38
C ASN A 67 -7.50 -5.86 -4.24
N ASN A 68 -8.63 -5.57 -4.88
CA ASN A 68 -9.77 -6.49 -4.98
C ASN A 68 -10.10 -6.88 -6.43
N TYR A 69 -9.11 -6.82 -7.32
CA TYR A 69 -9.27 -7.09 -8.74
C TYR A 69 -8.65 -8.42 -9.16
N THR A 70 -7.37 -8.63 -8.84
CA THR A 70 -6.59 -9.79 -9.28
C THR A 70 -6.06 -10.57 -8.08
N PHE A 71 -5.87 -11.87 -8.26
CA PHE A 71 -5.26 -12.75 -7.28
C PHE A 71 -4.45 -13.85 -7.97
N ILE A 72 -3.52 -14.43 -7.23
CA ILE A 72 -2.64 -15.51 -7.69
C ILE A 72 -2.92 -16.76 -6.84
N ARG A 73 -2.98 -17.93 -7.46
CA ARG A 73 -3.15 -19.23 -6.77
C ARG A 73 -2.43 -20.39 -7.51
N PRO A 74 -1.99 -21.44 -6.82
CA PRO A 74 -1.79 -21.52 -5.37
C PRO A 74 -0.51 -20.77 -4.98
N THR A 75 -0.60 -19.79 -4.08
CA THR A 75 0.61 -19.11 -3.59
C THR A 75 0.44 -18.67 -2.13
N ASN A 76 1.57 -18.49 -1.46
CA ASN A 76 1.68 -17.80 -0.19
C ASN A 76 2.87 -16.82 -0.29
N LEU A 77 2.99 -15.88 0.65
CA LEU A 77 4.02 -14.83 0.59
C LEU A 77 5.44 -15.39 0.51
N VAL A 78 5.75 -16.47 1.24
CA VAL A 78 7.10 -17.05 1.27
C VAL A 78 7.42 -17.72 -0.07
N ASP A 79 6.50 -18.50 -0.61
CA ASP A 79 6.66 -19.17 -1.90
C ASP A 79 6.77 -18.15 -3.05
N LEU A 80 5.97 -17.08 -3.04
CA LEU A 80 6.06 -16.03 -4.05
C LEU A 80 7.39 -15.28 -4.00
N LEU A 81 7.91 -14.99 -2.80
CA LEU A 81 9.20 -14.29 -2.63
C LEU A 81 10.40 -15.16 -3.01
N GLN A 82 10.35 -16.47 -2.74
CA GLN A 82 11.47 -17.38 -3.00
C GLN A 82 11.49 -17.91 -4.43
N ASN A 83 10.32 -18.25 -4.96
CA ASN A 83 10.20 -18.98 -6.21
C ASN A 83 9.51 -18.18 -7.32
N GLY A 84 8.93 -17.00 -7.01
CA GLY A 84 8.08 -16.30 -7.97
C GLY A 84 8.74 -15.83 -9.26
N ALA A 85 10.07 -15.72 -9.29
CA ALA A 85 10.81 -15.42 -10.52
C ALA A 85 10.93 -16.63 -11.46
N ASP A 86 10.91 -17.85 -10.92
CA ASP A 86 11.17 -19.10 -11.65
C ASP A 86 9.90 -19.90 -11.97
N ARG A 87 8.73 -19.42 -11.52
CA ARG A 87 7.42 -20.06 -11.72
C ARG A 87 6.76 -19.57 -13.01
N ASN A 88 5.96 -20.41 -13.63
CA ASN A 88 5.17 -20.03 -14.81
C ASN A 88 3.90 -19.30 -14.38
N TYR A 89 3.59 -18.16 -15.01
CA TYR A 89 2.33 -17.45 -14.79
C TYR A 89 1.33 -17.78 -15.89
N LEU A 90 0.28 -18.51 -15.54
CA LEU A 90 -0.83 -18.84 -16.41
C LEU A 90 -2.00 -17.91 -16.11
N PHE A 91 -2.64 -17.35 -17.13
CA PHE A 91 -3.83 -16.52 -16.96
C PHE A 91 -5.08 -17.39 -17.10
N ALA A 92 -5.94 -17.40 -16.08
CA ALA A 92 -7.14 -18.22 -16.08
C ALA A 92 -8.05 -18.04 -17.32
N PRO A 93 -8.21 -16.83 -17.87
CA PRO A 93 -8.98 -16.65 -19.10
C PRO A 93 -8.42 -17.34 -20.35
N ASP A 94 -7.11 -17.56 -20.42
CA ASP A 94 -6.46 -18.19 -21.58
C ASP A 94 -6.53 -19.72 -21.52
N LEU A 95 -6.98 -20.27 -20.40
CA LEU A 95 -7.06 -21.70 -20.17
C LEU A 95 -8.46 -22.21 -20.50
N GLU A 96 -8.56 -23.05 -21.52
CA GLU A 96 -9.81 -23.74 -21.87
C GLU A 96 -9.97 -25.04 -21.07
N GLY A 97 -11.14 -25.25 -20.47
CA GLY A 97 -11.50 -26.52 -19.83
C GLY A 97 -11.04 -26.69 -18.38
N LYS A 98 -10.71 -27.93 -17.99
CA LYS A 98 -10.23 -28.22 -16.63
C LYS A 98 -8.80 -27.69 -16.47
N ILE A 99 -8.63 -26.71 -15.59
CA ILE A 99 -7.33 -26.16 -15.23
C ILE A 99 -6.56 -27.24 -14.43
N ASP A 100 -5.57 -27.86 -15.07
CA ASP A 100 -4.59 -28.71 -14.40
C ASP A 100 -3.32 -27.89 -14.16
N LEU A 101 -3.13 -27.45 -12.92
CA LEU A 101 -1.96 -26.63 -12.55
C LEU A 101 -0.80 -27.57 -12.23
N GLY A 102 0.29 -27.43 -12.97
CA GLY A 102 1.55 -28.10 -12.63
C GLY A 102 2.10 -27.58 -11.31
N ALA A 103 3.00 -28.35 -10.71
CA ALA A 103 3.63 -27.99 -9.43
C ALA A 103 4.43 -26.68 -9.48
N ASN A 104 4.73 -26.16 -10.68
CA ASN A 104 5.49 -24.93 -10.94
C ASN A 104 4.65 -23.77 -11.49
N ASP A 105 3.33 -23.92 -11.52
CA ASP A 105 2.46 -22.94 -12.17
C ASP A 105 1.72 -22.09 -11.14
N TYR A 106 1.70 -20.79 -11.40
CA TYR A 106 0.84 -19.82 -10.76
C TYR A 106 -0.28 -19.41 -11.70
N LEU A 107 -1.50 -19.59 -11.24
CA LEU A 107 -2.69 -19.11 -11.93
C LEU A 107 -3.00 -17.69 -11.46
N VAL A 108 -2.93 -16.75 -12.40
CA VAL A 108 -3.43 -15.38 -12.25
C VAL A 108 -4.89 -15.35 -12.69
N ASP A 109 -5.77 -14.89 -11.82
CA ASP A 109 -7.20 -14.85 -12.06
C ASP A 109 -7.80 -13.53 -11.56
N PHE A 110 -9.00 -13.22 -12.02
CA PHE A 110 -9.68 -11.95 -11.80
C PHE A 110 -10.97 -12.16 -11.03
N LYS A 111 -11.21 -11.32 -10.02
CA LYS A 111 -12.44 -11.41 -9.22
C LYS A 111 -13.64 -10.95 -10.05
N ASN A 112 -14.69 -11.75 -10.06
CA ASN A 112 -16.00 -11.36 -10.60
C ASN A 112 -17.06 -11.33 -9.48
N ASP A 113 -16.94 -10.37 -8.56
CA ASP A 113 -17.80 -10.23 -7.38
C ASP A 113 -18.77 -9.05 -7.48
N GLY A 114 -18.87 -8.41 -8.65
CA GLY A 114 -19.75 -7.27 -8.91
C GLY A 114 -19.40 -5.98 -8.16
N LYS A 115 -18.22 -5.89 -7.52
CA LYS A 115 -17.78 -4.72 -6.77
C LYS A 115 -16.93 -3.78 -7.63
N LYS A 116 -16.91 -2.49 -7.27
CA LYS A 116 -15.92 -1.54 -7.79
C LYS A 116 -14.51 -2.01 -7.41
N ARG A 117 -13.56 -1.73 -8.29
CA ARG A 117 -12.15 -2.10 -8.09
C ARG A 117 -11.37 -0.99 -7.41
N TYR A 118 -10.41 -1.40 -6.60
CA TYR A 118 -9.42 -0.51 -6.03
C TYR A 118 -8.04 -1.17 -6.07
N LEU A 119 -7.04 -0.31 -6.04
CA LEU A 119 -5.64 -0.64 -5.79
C LEU A 119 -5.13 0.34 -4.74
N TYR A 120 -4.39 -0.15 -3.77
CA TYR A 120 -3.64 0.66 -2.84
C TYR A 120 -2.25 0.07 -2.70
N GLN A 121 -1.24 0.89 -2.81
CA GLN A 121 0.14 0.51 -2.61
C GLN A 121 0.81 1.57 -1.74
N ASN A 122 1.59 1.11 -0.78
CA ASN A 122 2.44 1.94 0.05
C ASN A 122 3.81 1.25 0.15
N ALA A 123 4.87 2.00 -0.10
CA ALA A 123 6.23 1.53 0.06
C ALA A 123 7.01 2.56 0.86
N GLN A 124 7.84 2.08 1.78
CA GLN A 124 8.69 2.93 2.58
C GLN A 124 10.09 2.35 2.68
N ILE A 125 11.08 3.23 2.66
CA ILE A 125 12.46 2.94 3.01
C ILE A 125 12.83 3.92 4.11
N GLN A 126 12.99 3.43 5.33
CA GLN A 126 13.60 4.19 6.41
C GLN A 126 15.12 4.17 6.18
N GLY A 127 15.71 5.35 6.08
CA GLY A 127 17.16 5.51 6.03
C GLY A 127 17.78 5.55 7.43
N PRO A 128 19.08 5.87 7.50
CA PRO A 128 19.79 5.99 8.75
C PRO A 128 19.06 6.92 9.72
N SER A 129 18.92 6.45 10.95
CA SER A 129 18.25 7.16 12.03
C SER A 129 19.03 6.95 13.33
N PHE A 130 19.06 7.98 14.16
CA PHE A 130 19.87 7.99 15.38
C PHE A 130 19.10 8.63 16.53
N PHE A 131 19.12 7.95 17.66
CA PHE A 131 18.58 8.44 18.93
C PHE A 131 19.70 8.56 19.94
N VAL A 132 19.64 9.62 20.75
CA VAL A 132 20.52 9.82 21.88
C VAL A 132 19.77 10.44 23.06
N LYS A 133 20.01 9.87 24.23
CA LYS A 133 19.67 10.44 25.52
C LYS A 133 20.75 11.45 25.91
N LEU A 134 20.39 12.74 25.95
CA LEU A 134 21.32 13.79 26.36
C LEU A 134 21.53 13.80 27.88
N ASN A 135 20.43 13.59 28.61
CA ASN A 135 20.39 13.45 30.07
C ASN A 135 19.11 12.70 30.47
N ASP A 136 18.80 12.59 31.77
CA ASP A 136 17.62 11.85 32.24
C ASP A 136 16.26 12.41 31.78
N GLN A 137 16.23 13.66 31.30
CA GLN A 137 15.03 14.37 30.92
C GLN A 137 14.94 14.63 29.42
N ASN A 138 16.06 14.80 28.72
CA ASN A 138 16.09 15.30 27.35
C ASN A 138 16.65 14.27 26.38
N TYR A 139 15.93 14.08 25.28
CA TYR A 139 16.28 13.12 24.25
C TYR A 139 16.15 13.76 22.87
N ILE A 140 17.06 13.41 21.97
CA ILE A 140 17.05 13.86 20.57
C ILE A 140 17.04 12.65 19.66
N VAL A 141 16.26 12.76 18.59
CA VAL A 141 16.19 11.75 17.56
C VAL A 141 16.23 12.42 16.19
N ILE A 142 17.06 11.89 15.30
CA ILE A 142 17.05 12.24 13.87
C ILE A 142 16.66 11.03 13.06
N HIS A 143 15.86 11.24 12.03
CA HIS A 143 15.43 10.15 11.15
C HIS A 143 15.24 10.61 9.72
N SER A 144 15.52 9.72 8.77
CA SER A 144 15.31 9.95 7.35
C SER A 144 14.47 8.84 6.74
N ALA A 145 13.56 9.16 5.83
CA ALA A 145 12.77 8.16 5.12
C ALA A 145 12.46 8.59 3.68
N MET A 146 12.24 7.62 2.81
CA MET A 146 11.60 7.79 1.52
C MET A 146 10.29 7.00 1.53
N ARG A 147 9.22 7.60 0.99
CA ARG A 147 7.91 6.98 0.91
C ARG A 147 7.36 7.11 -0.49
N THR A 148 6.59 6.11 -0.89
CA THR A 148 5.84 6.09 -2.12
C THR A 148 4.45 5.54 -1.82
N ALA A 149 3.42 6.29 -2.18
CA ALA A 149 2.03 5.88 -2.03
C ALA A 149 1.34 5.98 -3.39
N SER A 150 0.56 4.96 -3.74
CA SER A 150 -0.33 5.01 -4.89
C SER A 150 -1.70 4.44 -4.52
N SER A 151 -2.73 5.00 -5.13
CA SER A 151 -4.10 4.57 -4.90
C SER A 151 -4.93 4.74 -6.16
N ALA A 152 -5.67 3.70 -6.53
CA ALA A 152 -6.75 3.77 -7.49
C ALA A 152 -8.05 3.43 -6.77
N SER A 153 -9.08 4.27 -6.89
CA SER A 153 -10.39 3.99 -6.32
C SER A 153 -11.52 4.44 -7.25
N GLY A 154 -12.69 3.82 -7.07
CA GLY A 154 -13.86 4.10 -7.89
C GLY A 154 -13.84 3.42 -9.27
N ILE A 155 -12.87 2.54 -9.55
CA ILE A 155 -12.79 1.83 -10.84
C ILE A 155 -14.04 0.97 -11.04
N THR A 156 -14.76 1.24 -12.12
CA THR A 156 -16.07 0.65 -12.37
C THR A 156 -16.00 -0.87 -12.52
N LYS A 157 -16.97 -1.58 -11.93
CA LYS A 157 -17.04 -3.05 -11.98
C LYS A 157 -17.08 -3.61 -13.41
N SER A 158 -17.61 -2.86 -14.37
CA SER A 158 -17.69 -3.23 -15.79
C SER A 158 -16.32 -3.35 -16.45
N LEU A 159 -15.27 -2.78 -15.84
CA LEU A 159 -13.89 -2.94 -16.27
C LEU A 159 -13.21 -4.20 -15.70
N SER A 160 -13.94 -5.04 -14.94
CA SER A 160 -13.39 -6.32 -14.49
C SER A 160 -13.26 -7.27 -15.67
N TYR A 161 -12.15 -8.00 -15.80
CA TYR A 161 -11.86 -8.89 -16.94
C TYR A 161 -13.09 -9.62 -17.51
N TYR A 162 -13.72 -10.52 -16.76
CA TYR A 162 -14.84 -11.33 -17.25
C TYR A 162 -16.08 -10.50 -17.63
N THR A 163 -16.34 -9.41 -16.92
CA THR A 163 -17.46 -8.50 -17.23
C THR A 163 -17.16 -7.72 -18.50
N PHE A 164 -15.94 -7.20 -18.62
CA PHE A 164 -15.52 -6.41 -19.77
C PHE A 164 -15.48 -7.25 -21.05
N ASP A 165 -14.95 -8.47 -20.95
CA ASP A 165 -14.86 -9.43 -22.05
C ASP A 165 -16.26 -9.79 -22.58
N ALA A 166 -17.18 -10.14 -21.68
CA ALA A 166 -18.54 -10.54 -22.02
C ALA A 166 -19.41 -9.44 -22.66
N ILE A 167 -19.04 -8.16 -22.56
CA ILE A 167 -19.80 -7.07 -23.17
C ILE A 167 -19.62 -7.11 -24.71
N PRO A 168 -20.67 -7.16 -25.53
CA PRO A 168 -20.52 -7.12 -26.98
C PRO A 168 -19.94 -5.80 -27.52
N PHE A 169 -19.46 -5.81 -28.77
CA PHE A 169 -19.13 -4.56 -29.47
C PHE A 169 -20.36 -3.65 -29.60
N PHE A 170 -20.12 -2.34 -29.70
CA PHE A 170 -21.13 -1.29 -29.84
C PHE A 170 -22.10 -1.15 -28.66
N GLN A 171 -21.82 -1.80 -27.53
CA GLN A 171 -22.57 -1.64 -26.28
C GLN A 171 -21.90 -0.58 -25.40
N ASP A 172 -22.73 0.27 -24.80
CA ASP A 172 -22.26 1.32 -23.88
C ASP A 172 -21.75 0.70 -22.57
N ILE A 173 -20.51 1.06 -22.23
CA ILE A 173 -19.87 0.76 -20.96
C ILE A 173 -19.83 2.05 -20.16
N SER A 174 -20.66 2.14 -19.13
CA SER A 174 -20.62 3.25 -18.18
C SER A 174 -19.37 3.19 -17.32
N ILE A 175 -18.69 4.32 -17.19
CA ILE A 175 -17.54 4.55 -16.32
C ILE A 175 -17.93 5.60 -15.30
N ASP A 176 -18.07 5.15 -14.07
CA ASP A 176 -18.29 6.00 -12.92
C ASP A 176 -17.05 6.85 -12.62
N LYS A 177 -17.26 7.90 -11.83
CA LYS A 177 -16.17 8.68 -11.22
C LYS A 177 -15.10 7.79 -10.58
N PHE A 178 -13.86 8.06 -10.93
CA PHE A 178 -12.70 7.34 -10.42
C PHE A 178 -11.55 8.32 -10.16
N ASN A 179 -10.61 7.88 -9.33
CA ASN A 179 -9.36 8.57 -9.09
C ASN A 179 -8.20 7.57 -9.04
N LEU A 180 -7.06 8.02 -9.55
CA LEU A 180 -5.77 7.40 -9.46
C LEU A 180 -4.80 8.48 -8.98
N GLY A 181 -3.98 8.15 -8.00
CA GLY A 181 -2.96 9.03 -7.46
C GLY A 181 -1.69 8.26 -7.18
N PHE A 182 -0.56 8.94 -7.35
CA PHE A 182 0.78 8.49 -7.02
C PHE A 182 1.55 9.66 -6.43
N LEU A 183 2.29 9.41 -5.35
CA LEU A 183 3.17 10.39 -4.73
C LEU A 183 4.39 9.66 -4.16
N SER A 184 5.57 10.20 -4.44
CA SER A 184 6.83 9.81 -3.84
C SER A 184 7.49 11.02 -3.18
N TRP A 185 7.96 10.87 -1.96
CA TRP A 185 8.57 11.96 -1.19
C TRP A 185 9.63 11.44 -0.21
N THR A 186 10.51 12.33 0.20
CA THR A 186 11.46 12.10 1.28
C THR A 186 11.07 12.89 2.53
N GLU A 187 11.44 12.35 3.68
CA GLU A 187 11.26 12.95 4.99
C GLU A 187 12.62 13.03 5.70
N PHE A 188 12.95 14.21 6.22
CA PHE A 188 13.98 14.36 7.22
C PHE A 188 13.35 14.94 8.48
N GLY A 189 13.46 14.23 9.60
CA GLY A 189 12.85 14.64 10.86
C GLY A 189 13.84 14.79 11.99
N LEU A 190 13.60 15.81 12.80
CA LEU A 190 14.23 16.03 14.09
C LEU A 190 13.12 15.96 15.15
N ASN A 191 13.28 15.07 16.11
CA ASN A 191 12.38 14.92 17.24
C ASN A 191 13.12 15.24 18.54
N TYR A 192 12.45 16.01 19.39
CA TYR A 192 12.87 16.31 20.74
C TYR A 192 11.85 15.78 21.73
N ILE A 193 12.34 15.11 22.78
CA ILE A 193 11.50 14.53 23.83
C ILE A 193 11.97 15.08 25.17
N TYR A 194 10.99 15.51 25.96
CA TYR A 194 11.15 15.89 27.35
C TYR A 194 10.43 14.89 28.25
N LYS A 195 11.13 14.36 29.26
CA LYS A 195 10.61 13.45 30.27
C LYS A 195 10.81 14.06 31.65
N ALA A 196 9.75 14.11 32.45
CA ALA A 196 9.81 14.57 33.83
C ALA A 196 9.17 13.56 34.78
N PRO A 197 9.71 13.38 36.00
CA PRO A 197 9.03 12.62 37.03
C PRO A 197 7.73 13.35 37.45
N VAL A 198 6.64 12.61 37.62
CA VAL A 198 5.36 13.12 38.11
C VAL A 198 4.79 12.10 39.09
N GLY A 199 4.84 12.42 40.39
CA GLY A 199 4.51 11.47 41.45
C GLY A 199 5.42 10.24 41.38
N ASP A 200 4.82 9.06 41.38
CA ASP A 200 5.53 7.77 41.28
C ASP A 200 5.83 7.35 39.82
N GLY A 201 5.46 8.19 38.84
CA GLY A 201 5.60 7.91 37.42
C GLY A 201 6.44 8.94 36.68
N SER A 202 6.34 8.91 35.35
CA SER A 202 6.96 9.92 34.49
C SER A 202 6.00 10.37 33.39
N LEU A 203 5.99 11.68 33.12
CA LEU A 203 5.35 12.26 31.97
C LEU A 203 6.39 12.47 30.87
N ALA A 204 6.05 12.10 29.64
CA ALA A 204 6.88 12.34 28.47
C ALA A 204 6.11 13.10 27.40
N ILE A 205 6.69 14.19 26.90
CA ILE A 205 6.16 15.02 25.84
C ILE A 205 7.19 15.06 24.72
N GLY A 206 6.78 14.77 23.50
CA GLY A 206 7.64 14.78 22.33
C GLY A 206 7.09 15.69 21.25
N ALA A 207 7.98 16.34 20.50
CA ALA A 207 7.64 17.13 19.33
C ALA A 207 8.56 16.73 18.17
N THR A 208 8.01 16.66 16.96
CA THR A 208 8.77 16.35 15.74
C THR A 208 8.62 17.48 14.73
N VAL A 209 9.74 17.99 14.24
CA VAL A 209 9.79 18.85 13.05
C VAL A 209 10.24 18.00 11.89
N LYS A 210 9.46 18.00 10.80
CA LYS A 210 9.76 17.25 9.57
C LYS A 210 9.89 18.18 8.38
N LYS A 211 10.95 18.02 7.60
CA LYS A 211 11.07 18.54 6.25
C LYS A 211 10.62 17.46 5.28
N LEU A 212 9.55 17.73 4.54
CA LEU A 212 9.05 16.87 3.47
C LEU A 212 9.52 17.42 2.14
N THR A 213 10.08 16.58 1.28
CA THR A 213 10.51 16.96 -0.08
C THR A 213 9.89 16.00 -1.08
N GLY A 214 8.92 16.50 -1.84
CA GLY A 214 8.29 15.73 -2.92
C GLY A 214 9.31 15.41 -4.02
N LEU A 215 9.31 14.17 -4.48
CA LEU A 215 10.16 13.69 -5.56
C LEU A 215 9.36 13.66 -6.87
N GLU A 216 8.31 12.84 -6.88
CA GLU A 216 7.46 12.64 -8.05
C GLU A 216 6.01 12.50 -7.62
N SER A 217 5.09 12.99 -8.45
CA SER A 217 3.67 12.76 -8.26
C SER A 217 2.97 12.66 -9.61
N ALA A 218 1.87 11.92 -9.62
CA ALA A 218 0.96 11.87 -10.74
C ALA A 218 -0.46 11.69 -10.22
N TYR A 219 -1.43 12.27 -10.90
CA TYR A 219 -2.84 12.00 -10.67
C TYR A 219 -3.58 11.88 -11.98
N PHE A 220 -4.62 11.06 -11.97
CA PHE A 220 -5.54 10.88 -13.08
C PHE A 220 -6.94 10.61 -12.51
N TYR A 221 -7.93 11.43 -12.84
CA TYR A 221 -9.28 11.25 -12.31
C TYR A 221 -10.35 11.72 -13.29
N SER A 222 -11.57 11.25 -13.06
CA SER A 222 -12.78 11.77 -13.69
C SER A 222 -13.81 12.13 -12.63
N ASN A 223 -14.34 13.35 -12.70
CA ASN A 223 -15.35 13.86 -11.77
C ASN A 223 -16.79 13.63 -12.24
N ASN A 224 -16.96 13.14 -13.48
CA ASN A 224 -18.24 12.90 -14.12
C ASN A 224 -18.30 11.45 -14.59
N ASP A 225 -19.52 10.92 -14.66
CA ASP A 225 -19.73 9.64 -15.31
C ASP A 225 -19.67 9.85 -16.82
N TRP A 226 -19.01 8.93 -17.52
CA TRP A 226 -18.89 8.94 -18.98
C TRP A 226 -19.05 7.51 -19.50
N SER A 227 -19.22 7.36 -20.80
CA SER A 227 -19.33 6.03 -21.41
C SER A 227 -18.41 5.88 -22.61
N PHE A 228 -18.10 4.62 -22.88
CA PHE A 228 -17.45 4.23 -24.12
C PHE A 228 -18.00 2.91 -24.64
N GLN A 229 -17.75 2.64 -25.92
CA GLN A 229 -18.12 1.41 -26.59
C GLN A 229 -16.87 0.72 -27.12
N LYS A 230 -16.83 -0.61 -27.02
CA LYS A 230 -15.85 -1.42 -27.75
C LYS A 230 -16.22 -1.42 -29.23
N LEU A 231 -15.27 -1.15 -30.12
CA LEU A 231 -15.42 -1.28 -31.56
C LEU A 231 -14.57 -2.47 -32.06
N PRO A 232 -14.96 -3.12 -33.18
CA PRO A 232 -14.11 -4.09 -33.85
C PRO A 232 -12.75 -3.49 -34.24
N GLY A 233 -11.69 -4.30 -34.23
CA GLY A 233 -10.34 -3.86 -34.59
C GLY A 233 -9.66 -2.99 -33.51
N ASP A 234 -9.73 -3.44 -32.25
CA ASP A 234 -9.02 -2.85 -31.09
C ASP A 234 -9.25 -1.35 -30.90
N SER A 235 -10.46 -0.89 -31.22
CA SER A 235 -10.84 0.53 -31.17
C SER A 235 -11.90 0.77 -30.09
N ILE A 236 -11.90 1.97 -29.53
CA ILE A 236 -12.89 2.43 -28.56
C ILE A 236 -13.50 3.74 -29.05
N SER A 237 -14.82 3.88 -28.95
CA SER A 237 -15.51 5.16 -29.15
C SER A 237 -16.02 5.67 -27.81
N SER A 238 -15.76 6.93 -27.48
CA SER A 238 -16.25 7.55 -26.25
C SER A 238 -16.95 8.87 -26.56
N SER A 239 -17.98 9.17 -25.80
CA SER A 239 -18.64 10.48 -25.84
C SER A 239 -18.51 11.18 -24.48
N ASN A 240 -18.22 12.47 -24.49
CA ASN A 240 -18.20 13.35 -23.30
C ASN A 240 -17.25 12.92 -22.17
N ALA A 241 -16.16 12.20 -22.46
CA ALA A 241 -15.14 11.89 -21.46
C ALA A 241 -14.40 13.16 -21.01
N VAL A 242 -14.58 13.55 -19.74
CA VAL A 242 -13.81 14.62 -19.10
C VAL A 242 -12.82 13.99 -18.13
N LEU A 243 -11.54 14.06 -18.51
CA LEU A 243 -10.44 13.46 -17.78
C LEU A 243 -9.48 14.55 -17.32
N HIS A 244 -9.06 14.46 -16.06
CA HIS A 244 -8.08 15.37 -15.48
C HIS A 244 -6.81 14.59 -15.16
N MET A 245 -5.67 15.14 -15.57
CA MET A 245 -4.37 14.55 -15.27
C MET A 245 -3.36 15.62 -14.91
N GLY A 246 -2.38 15.25 -14.10
CA GLY A 246 -1.21 16.06 -13.81
C GLY A 246 -0.09 15.19 -13.29
N TYR A 247 1.14 15.60 -13.58
CA TYR A 247 2.33 14.89 -13.14
C TYR A 247 3.49 15.87 -12.94
N THR A 248 4.44 15.50 -12.10
CA THR A 248 5.71 16.21 -11.95
C THR A 248 6.67 15.80 -13.05
N ASN A 249 7.41 16.76 -13.61
CA ASN A 249 8.43 16.53 -14.62
C ASN A 249 9.86 16.78 -14.08
N SER A 250 10.03 16.91 -12.76
CA SER A 250 11.29 17.28 -12.11
C SER A 250 12.44 16.30 -12.35
N ASN A 251 12.15 15.03 -12.64
CA ASN A 251 13.13 13.98 -12.91
C ASN A 251 13.02 13.37 -14.32
N LEU A 252 12.17 13.93 -15.20
CA LEU A 252 12.05 13.50 -16.59
C LEU A 252 12.87 14.43 -17.46
N ASP A 253 13.83 13.91 -18.23
CA ASP A 253 14.47 14.69 -19.28
C ASP A 253 13.38 15.01 -20.32
N PRO A 254 13.06 16.30 -20.58
CA PRO A 254 12.03 16.68 -21.55
C PRO A 254 12.25 16.10 -22.94
N ASN A 255 13.48 15.67 -23.27
CA ASN A 255 13.83 15.09 -24.56
C ASN A 255 13.47 13.60 -24.71
N ASP A 256 13.17 12.89 -23.62
CA ASP A 256 12.82 11.47 -23.65
C ASP A 256 11.31 11.21 -23.71
N ILE A 257 10.48 12.25 -23.51
CA ILE A 257 9.02 12.13 -23.62
C ILE A 257 8.59 12.46 -25.05
N VAL A 258 8.61 11.45 -25.93
CA VAL A 258 7.91 11.54 -27.21
C VAL A 258 6.44 11.23 -26.97
N ALA A 259 5.61 12.26 -26.84
CA ALA A 259 4.17 12.10 -26.94
C ALA A 259 3.81 11.66 -28.38
N SER A 260 3.69 10.35 -28.61
CA SER A 260 3.18 9.83 -29.88
C SER A 260 1.66 9.95 -29.88
N LYS A 261 1.11 10.77 -30.78
CA LYS A 261 -0.33 10.75 -31.08
C LYS A 261 -0.64 9.41 -31.76
N ASN A 262 -1.23 8.48 -31.02
CA ASN A 262 -1.79 7.25 -31.59
C ASN A 262 -3.29 7.47 -31.82
N GLY A 263 -3.67 7.63 -33.09
CA GLY A 263 -5.05 7.87 -33.52
C GLY A 263 -5.25 9.22 -34.22
N GLN A 264 -5.92 9.20 -35.38
CA GLN A 264 -6.45 10.40 -36.03
C GLN A 264 -7.81 10.74 -35.43
N GLY A 265 -7.79 11.28 -34.21
CA GLY A 265 -8.90 12.01 -33.60
C GLY A 265 -8.51 13.46 -33.40
#